data_AF-A0A2V6NT70-F1
#
_entry.id   AF-A0A2V6NT70-F1
#
_cell.length_a   1.000
_cell.length_b   1.000
_cell.length_c   1.000
_cell.angle_alpha   90.00
_cell.angle_beta   90.00
_cell.angle_gamma   90.00
#
_symmetry.space_group_name_H-M   'P 1'
#
loop_
_entity.id
_entity.type
_entity.pdbx_description
1 polymer ?
#
loop_
_entity_poly.entity_id
_entity_poly.type
_entity_poly.pdbx_seq_one_letter_code
_entity_poly.pdbx_strand_id
1 'polypeptide(L)'
;MRGHDLLSAERPARQGRHRQHGQLAGGARAPKVPRRDLKGLFRATTADLMPPEVLGRGKQGFAVPLARWFRGPLSALLRDTLCAPAGRRGYFAPGAVDRMVDDHVLGKADHAHHLWALLILELWHREFRVASIAAPPSAPRGIPTPAAGV
;
A
#
# COMPACT_ATOMS: atom_id res chain seq x y z
N MET A 1 -75.25 20.47 7.55
CA MET A 1 -74.81 20.93 8.88
C MET A 1 -73.47 21.63 8.69
N ARG A 2 -73.43 22.98 8.64
CA ARG A 2 -72.84 23.90 9.64
C ARG A 2 -71.43 23.44 10.08
N GLY A 3 -70.32 24.10 9.76
CA GLY A 3 -69.98 25.53 9.91
C GLY A 3 -68.90 25.66 11.00
N HIS A 4 -68.12 26.75 10.98
CA HIS A 4 -66.98 27.16 11.84
C HIS A 4 -65.58 26.89 11.24
N ASP A 5 -65.00 27.81 10.48
CA ASP A 5 -64.46 29.16 10.79
C ASP A 5 -63.21 29.19 11.69
N LEU A 6 -62.16 29.77 11.07
CA LEU A 6 -61.30 30.84 11.57
C LEU A 6 -60.49 30.62 12.87
N LEU A 7 -59.17 30.61 12.69
CA LEU A 7 -58.13 31.31 13.48
C LEU A 7 -56.81 31.07 12.72
N SER A 8 -56.33 31.95 11.84
CA SER A 8 -55.78 33.29 12.12
C SER A 8 -55.00 33.32 13.44
N ALA A 9 -53.70 33.07 13.36
CA ALA A 9 -52.70 33.72 14.21
C ALA A 9 -51.30 33.52 13.60
N GLU A 10 -50.82 34.49 12.81
CA GLU A 10 -49.83 35.51 13.24
C GLU A 10 -48.37 35.04 13.08
N ARG A 11 -47.72 35.53 12.01
CA ARG A 11 -46.26 35.65 11.92
C ARG A 11 -45.85 36.92 12.68
N PRO A 12 -44.85 36.88 13.58
CA PRO A 12 -44.11 38.08 13.91
C PRO A 12 -42.79 38.16 13.14
N ALA A 13 -42.60 39.31 12.51
CA ALA A 13 -41.36 39.74 11.90
C ALA A 13 -40.40 40.34 12.95
N ARG A 14 -39.11 40.09 12.71
CA ARG A 14 -37.91 40.91 12.97
C ARG A 14 -37.79 41.79 14.23
N GLN A 15 -36.60 41.59 14.84
CA GLN A 15 -35.62 42.59 15.26
C GLN A 15 -35.46 42.79 16.78
N GLY A 16 -34.31 42.37 17.28
CA GLY A 16 -33.78 42.73 18.59
C GLY A 16 -32.29 42.48 18.63
N ARG A 17 -31.51 43.37 18.00
CA ARG A 17 -30.05 43.43 18.18
C ARG A 17 -29.77 43.77 19.65
N HIS A 18 -29.31 42.81 20.42
CA HIS A 18 -28.51 43.10 21.61
C HIS A 18 -27.09 42.60 21.37
N ARG A 19 -26.20 43.57 21.07
CA ARG A 19 -24.77 43.42 21.28
C ARG A 19 -24.57 43.11 22.77
N GLN A 20 -23.99 41.97 23.08
CA GLN A 20 -23.19 41.84 24.29
C GLN A 20 -21.76 41.54 23.85
N HIS A 21 -20.89 42.53 24.11
CA HIS A 21 -19.46 42.31 24.24
C HIS A 21 -19.23 41.39 25.43
N GLY A 22 -18.49 40.31 25.23
CA GLY A 22 -18.19 39.36 26.30
C GLY A 22 -17.10 38.38 25.88
N GLN A 23 -15.89 38.68 26.33
CA GLN A 23 -14.74 37.79 26.53
C GLN A 23 -13.93 37.30 25.30
N LEU A 24 -12.78 37.96 25.13
CA LEU A 24 -11.59 37.35 24.56
C LEU A 24 -10.87 36.52 25.64
N ALA A 25 -10.14 35.51 25.16
CA ALA A 25 -9.13 34.67 25.84
C ALA A 25 -9.62 33.35 26.46
N GLY A 26 -9.19 32.26 25.80
CA GLY A 26 -9.26 30.89 26.30
C GLY A 26 -9.08 29.88 25.18
N GLY A 27 -7.85 29.77 24.66
CA GLY A 27 -7.43 29.03 23.46
C GLY A 27 -8.33 27.86 23.06
N ALA A 28 -9.09 28.05 21.98
CA ALA A 28 -9.83 26.98 21.33
C ALA A 28 -8.83 25.96 20.78
N ARG A 29 -8.64 24.87 21.52
CA ARG A 29 -7.99 23.67 21.00
C ARG A 29 -8.72 23.30 19.72
N ALA A 30 -8.01 23.31 18.59
CA ALA A 30 -8.57 22.98 17.29
C ALA A 30 -9.42 21.70 17.41
N PRO A 31 -10.65 21.69 16.86
CA PRO A 31 -11.54 20.55 16.98
C PRO A 31 -10.80 19.32 16.47
N LYS A 32 -10.70 18.29 17.32
CA LYS A 32 -10.00 17.06 17.00
C LYS A 32 -10.77 16.36 15.89
N VAL A 33 -10.32 16.56 14.64
CA VAL A 33 -10.93 15.97 13.47
C VAL A 33 -10.91 14.44 13.64
N PRO A 34 -12.06 13.77 13.53
CA PRO A 34 -12.11 12.32 13.59
C PRO A 34 -11.15 11.76 12.53
N ARG A 35 -10.25 10.82 12.90
CA ARG A 35 -9.25 10.22 11.99
C ARG A 35 -9.83 9.68 10.67
N ARG A 36 -11.15 9.50 10.60
CA ARG A 36 -11.89 8.96 9.46
C ARG A 36 -12.16 9.96 8.32
N ASP A 37 -11.94 11.27 8.50
CA ASP A 37 -12.21 12.25 7.43
C ASP A 37 -11.10 13.29 7.17
N LEU A 38 -9.85 12.85 7.21
CA LEU A 38 -8.70 13.67 6.79
C LEU A 38 -8.79 14.10 5.32
N LYS A 39 -9.45 13.29 4.47
CA LYS A 39 -9.65 13.59 3.05
C LYS A 39 -10.63 14.75 2.86
N GLY A 40 -11.75 14.75 3.59
CA GLY A 40 -12.74 15.83 3.56
C GLY A 40 -12.16 17.15 4.05
N LEU A 41 -11.41 17.11 5.17
CA LEU A 41 -10.71 18.28 5.68
C LEU A 41 -9.74 18.86 4.65
N PHE A 42 -8.88 18.02 4.06
CA PHE A 42 -7.92 18.46 3.05
C PHE A 42 -8.63 19.12 1.85
N ARG A 43 -9.72 18.52 1.37
CA ARG A 43 -10.53 19.08 0.28
C ARG A 43 -11.14 20.44 0.66
N ALA A 44 -11.68 20.57 1.86
CA ALA A 44 -12.30 21.81 2.33
C ALA A 44 -11.26 22.95 2.48
N THR A 45 -10.05 22.64 2.97
CA THR A 45 -8.99 23.65 3.16
C THR A 45 -8.27 24.04 1.88
N THR A 46 -8.31 23.21 0.84
CA THR A 46 -7.64 23.45 -0.45
C THR A 46 -8.60 23.78 -1.58
N ALA A 47 -9.89 23.96 -1.28
CA ALA A 47 -10.93 24.20 -2.26
C ALA A 47 -10.65 25.44 -3.13
N ASP A 48 -10.10 26.48 -2.51
CA ASP A 48 -9.79 27.75 -3.19
C ASP A 48 -8.50 27.69 -4.02
N LEU A 49 -7.72 26.62 -3.89
CA LEU A 49 -6.39 26.47 -4.53
C LEU A 49 -6.40 25.44 -5.67
N MET A 50 -7.45 24.64 -5.82
CA MET A 50 -7.51 23.54 -6.79
C MET A 50 -8.78 23.58 -7.63
N PRO A 51 -8.71 23.18 -8.92
CA PRO A 51 -9.90 23.05 -9.76
C PRO A 51 -10.92 22.06 -9.15
N PRO A 52 -12.24 22.33 -9.23
CA PRO A 52 -13.29 21.45 -8.71
C PRO A 52 -13.20 20.00 -9.20
N GLU A 53 -12.68 19.80 -10.42
CA GLU A 53 -12.49 18.50 -11.05
C GLU A 53 -11.46 17.64 -10.29
N VAL A 54 -10.44 18.26 -9.70
CA VAL A 54 -9.40 17.58 -8.92
C VAL A 54 -9.93 17.23 -7.53
N LEU A 55 -10.68 18.15 -6.91
CA LEU A 55 -11.28 17.96 -5.59
C LEU A 55 -12.32 16.82 -5.62
N GLY A 56 -13.10 16.72 -6.69
CA GLY A 56 -14.10 15.66 -6.88
C GLY A 56 -13.49 14.28 -7.14
N ARG A 57 -12.30 14.21 -7.75
CA ARG A 57 -11.68 12.96 -8.20
C ARG A 57 -11.51 11.94 -7.05
N GLY A 58 -11.85 10.68 -7.34
CA GLY A 58 -11.57 9.54 -6.45
C GLY A 58 -10.07 9.35 -6.23
N LYS A 59 -9.68 8.68 -5.13
CA LYS A 59 -8.28 8.28 -4.95
C LYS A 59 -7.95 7.30 -6.08
N GLN A 60 -7.01 7.67 -6.93
CA GLN A 60 -6.48 6.78 -7.94
C GLN A 60 -5.19 6.18 -7.38
N GLY A 61 -5.10 4.85 -7.36
CA GLY A 61 -3.83 4.20 -7.07
C GLY A 61 -2.84 4.52 -8.19
N PHE A 62 -1.57 4.69 -7.82
CA PHE A 62 -0.49 4.66 -8.80
C PHE A 62 -0.24 3.20 -9.17
N ALA A 63 -1.04 2.66 -10.09
CA ALA A 63 -0.85 1.31 -10.58
C ALA A 63 0.44 1.27 -11.41
N VAL A 64 1.45 0.59 -10.89
CA VAL A 64 2.69 0.34 -11.62
C VAL A 64 2.38 -0.69 -12.71
N PRO A 65 2.68 -0.42 -13.99
CA PRO A 65 2.36 -1.32 -15.09
C PRO A 65 3.38 -2.47 -15.19
N LEU A 66 3.47 -3.27 -14.13
CA LEU A 66 4.46 -4.34 -13.94
C LEU A 66 4.47 -5.32 -15.11
N ALA A 67 3.29 -5.79 -15.56
CA ALA A 67 3.19 -6.71 -16.69
C ALA A 67 3.81 -6.15 -17.98
N ARG A 68 3.58 -4.85 -18.26
CA ARG A 68 4.18 -4.18 -19.42
C ARG A 68 5.69 -4.06 -19.26
N TRP A 69 6.15 -3.72 -18.07
CA TRP A 69 7.58 -3.55 -17.81
C TRP A 69 8.35 -4.86 -17.89
N PHE A 70 7.83 -5.93 -17.30
CA PHE A 70 8.47 -7.25 -17.32
C PHE A 70 8.47 -7.92 -18.70
N ARG A 71 7.50 -7.60 -19.56
CA ARG A 71 7.52 -8.03 -20.97
C ARG A 71 8.44 -7.19 -21.86
N GLY A 72 8.86 -6.01 -21.40
CA GLY A 72 9.67 -5.09 -22.18
C GLY A 72 10.93 -4.67 -21.42
N PRO A 73 10.99 -3.41 -20.95
CA PRO A 73 12.23 -2.79 -20.46
C PRO A 73 12.89 -3.52 -19.28
N LEU A 74 12.12 -4.22 -18.44
CA LEU A 74 12.63 -4.93 -17.27
C LEU A 74 12.78 -6.44 -17.50
N SER A 75 12.55 -6.94 -18.72
CA SER A 75 12.63 -8.38 -19.01
C SER A 75 14.04 -8.94 -18.75
N ALA A 76 15.07 -8.21 -19.19
CA ALA A 76 16.47 -8.59 -18.96
C ALA A 76 16.80 -8.64 -17.47
N LEU A 77 16.48 -7.58 -16.71
CA LEU A 77 16.68 -7.53 -15.26
C LEU A 77 15.99 -8.70 -14.55
N LEU A 78 14.77 -9.03 -14.96
CA LEU A 78 14.00 -10.13 -14.38
C LEU A 78 14.71 -11.47 -14.61
N ARG A 79 15.17 -11.74 -15.84
CA ARG A 79 15.92 -12.95 -16.19
C ARG A 79 17.26 -13.01 -15.45
N ASP A 80 18.03 -11.93 -15.48
CA ASP A 80 19.36 -11.86 -14.84
C ASP A 80 19.27 -12.02 -13.31
N THR A 81 18.15 -11.60 -12.72
CA THR A 81 17.97 -11.72 -11.27
C THR A 81 17.43 -13.08 -10.87
N LEU A 82 16.39 -13.56 -11.54
CA LEU A 82 15.64 -14.76 -11.14
C LEU A 82 16.14 -16.07 -11.77
N CYS A 83 16.67 -16.03 -12.99
CA CYS A 83 17.18 -17.21 -13.71
C CYS A 83 18.67 -17.48 -13.41
N ALA A 84 19.36 -16.53 -12.77
CA ALA A 84 20.74 -16.71 -12.34
C ALA A 84 20.86 -17.78 -11.23
N PRO A 85 22.06 -18.38 -11.02
CA PRO A 85 22.28 -19.40 -9.99
C PRO A 85 21.84 -19.00 -8.59
N ALA A 86 21.81 -17.70 -8.29
CA ALA A 86 21.34 -17.14 -7.03
C ALA A 86 19.85 -17.40 -6.75
N GLY A 87 19.02 -17.69 -7.77
CA GLY A 87 17.63 -18.15 -7.60
C GLY A 87 17.51 -19.60 -7.12
N ARG A 88 18.60 -20.37 -7.16
CA ARG A 88 18.64 -21.80 -6.77
C ARG A 88 18.88 -21.99 -5.28
N ARG A 89 18.23 -21.17 -4.44
CA ARG A 89 18.36 -21.23 -2.98
C ARG A 89 17.72 -22.46 -2.33
N GLY A 90 17.04 -23.30 -3.10
CA GLY A 90 16.31 -24.48 -2.62
C GLY A 90 14.83 -24.23 -2.30
N TYR A 91 14.32 -23.00 -2.48
CA TYR A 91 12.91 -22.68 -2.23
C TYR A 91 11.94 -23.22 -3.27
N PHE A 92 12.40 -23.35 -4.53
CA PHE A 92 11.56 -23.70 -5.67
C PHE A 92 12.16 -24.88 -6.43
N ALA A 93 11.28 -25.65 -7.07
CA ALA A 93 11.71 -26.71 -7.97
C ALA A 93 12.59 -26.14 -9.10
N PRO A 94 13.65 -26.86 -9.52
CA PRO A 94 14.48 -26.44 -10.64
C PRO A 94 13.64 -26.13 -11.89
N GLY A 95 13.89 -24.99 -12.54
CA GLY A 95 13.18 -24.57 -13.75
C GLY A 95 11.73 -24.11 -13.55
N ALA A 96 11.18 -24.10 -12.32
CA ALA A 96 9.83 -23.59 -12.08
C ALA A 96 9.77 -22.06 -12.30
N VAL A 97 10.75 -21.33 -11.78
CA VAL A 97 10.84 -19.88 -11.93
C VAL A 97 11.14 -19.50 -13.38
N ASP A 98 12.03 -20.23 -14.06
CA ASP A 98 12.35 -20.01 -15.46
C ASP A 98 11.11 -20.11 -16.36
N ARG A 99 10.30 -21.16 -16.16
CA ARG A 99 9.02 -21.33 -16.87
C ARG A 99 8.04 -20.20 -16.58
N MET A 100 7.92 -19.77 -15.33
CA MET A 100 7.03 -18.65 -14.96
C MET A 100 7.46 -17.34 -15.62
N VAL A 101 8.77 -17.08 -15.70
CA VAL A 101 9.32 -15.92 -16.42
C VAL A 101 8.99 -16.03 -17.91
N ASP A 102 9.24 -17.19 -18.52
CA ASP A 102 8.98 -17.41 -19.95
C ASP A 102 7.50 -17.27 -20.30
N ASP A 103 6.60 -17.88 -19.54
CA ASP A 103 5.15 -17.80 -19.76
C ASP A 103 4.65 -16.36 -19.63
N HIS A 104 5.24 -15.56 -18.74
CA HIS A 104 4.88 -14.16 -18.60
C HIS A 104 5.40 -13.29 -19.74
N VAL A 105 6.68 -13.44 -20.09
CA VAL A 105 7.34 -12.66 -21.14
C VAL A 105 6.74 -12.96 -22.50
N LEU A 106 6.43 -14.23 -22.79
CA LEU A 106 5.74 -14.65 -24.01
C LEU A 106 4.23 -14.33 -24.01
N GLY A 107 3.69 -13.78 -22.91
CA GLY A 107 2.29 -13.40 -22.82
C GLY A 107 1.30 -14.56 -22.71
N LYS A 108 1.77 -15.78 -22.40
CA LYS A 108 0.92 -16.96 -22.18
C LYS A 108 0.11 -16.83 -20.88
N ALA A 109 0.65 -16.15 -19.88
CA ALA A 109 -0.01 -15.89 -18.60
C ALA A 109 0.43 -14.55 -17.97
N ASP A 110 -0.37 -14.02 -17.04
CA ASP A 110 0.01 -12.86 -16.24
C ASP A 110 0.53 -13.29 -14.86
N HIS A 111 1.85 -13.32 -14.72
CA HIS A 111 2.54 -13.58 -13.46
C HIS A 111 3.17 -12.32 -12.86
N ALA A 112 2.79 -11.11 -13.29
CA ALA A 112 3.48 -9.87 -12.91
C ALA A 112 3.63 -9.70 -11.39
N HIS A 113 2.58 -9.93 -10.61
CA HIS A 113 2.65 -9.78 -9.16
C HIS A 113 3.55 -10.85 -8.49
N HIS A 114 3.51 -12.08 -8.97
CA HIS A 114 4.36 -13.16 -8.46
C HIS A 114 5.83 -12.90 -8.77
N LEU A 115 6.12 -12.54 -10.02
CA LEU A 115 7.45 -12.20 -10.49
C LEU A 115 8.02 -10.98 -9.75
N TRP A 116 7.18 -9.98 -9.45
CA TRP A 116 7.57 -8.85 -8.60
C TRP A 116 7.94 -9.29 -7.19
N ALA A 117 7.13 -10.12 -6.54
CA ALA A 117 7.42 -10.63 -5.20
C ALA A 117 8.74 -11.43 -5.18
N LEU A 118 8.96 -12.29 -6.17
CA LEU A 118 10.20 -13.06 -6.31
C LEU A 118 11.41 -12.16 -6.55
N LEU A 119 11.27 -11.14 -7.40
CA LEU A 119 12.32 -10.18 -7.68
C LEU A 119 12.76 -9.44 -6.41
N ILE A 120 11.79 -8.91 -5.64
CA ILE A 120 12.07 -8.23 -4.39
C ILE A 120 12.70 -9.18 -3.37
N LEU A 121 12.20 -10.41 -3.27
CA LEU A 121 12.76 -11.42 -2.39
C LEU A 121 14.24 -11.70 -2.71
N GLU A 122 14.58 -11.89 -3.99
CA GLU A 122 15.96 -12.15 -4.38
C GLU A 122 16.87 -10.93 -4.16
N LEU A 123 16.40 -9.72 -4.47
CA LEU A 123 17.14 -8.50 -4.17
C LEU A 123 17.40 -8.33 -2.67
N TRP A 124 16.42 -8.64 -1.84
CA TRP A 124 16.57 -8.64 -0.38
C TRP A 124 17.61 -9.67 0.06
N HIS A 125 17.58 -10.90 -0.47
CA HIS A 125 18.59 -11.90 -0.14
C HIS A 125 20.01 -11.49 -0.53
N ARG A 126 20.18 -10.79 -1.67
CA ARG A 126 21.48 -10.27 -2.11
C ARG A 126 22.01 -9.19 -1.17
N GLU A 127 21.14 -8.28 -0.75
CA GLU A 127 21.48 -7.19 0.17
C GLU A 127 21.89 -7.73 1.55
N PHE A 128 21.08 -8.62 2.12
CA PHE A 128 21.28 -9.13 3.49
C PHE A 128 22.11 -10.42 3.57
N ARG A 129 22.67 -10.88 2.42
CA ARG A 129 23.50 -12.10 2.30
C ARG A 129 22.91 -13.32 3.00
N VAL A 130 21.61 -13.53 2.84
CA VAL A 130 20.92 -14.67 3.46
C VAL A 130 21.41 -15.98 2.85
N ALA A 131 21.71 -16.96 3.70
CA ALA A 131 22.16 -18.28 3.27
C ALA A 131 21.08 -19.03 2.48
N SER A 132 21.50 -19.86 1.53
CA SER A 132 20.61 -20.79 0.85
C SER A 132 20.25 -21.96 1.78
N ILE A 133 18.99 -22.42 1.70
CA ILE A 133 18.50 -23.62 2.40
C ILE A 133 19.09 -24.93 1.80
N ALA A 134 19.74 -24.87 0.64
CA ALA A 134 20.23 -26.05 -0.08
C ALA A 134 21.45 -26.74 0.57
N ALA A 135 22.02 -26.19 1.65
CA ALA A 135 23.07 -26.90 2.39
C ALA A 135 22.42 -27.92 3.35
N PRO A 136 22.58 -29.24 3.17
CA PRO A 136 22.39 -30.14 4.29
C PRO A 136 23.35 -29.70 5.42
N PRO A 137 22.95 -29.76 6.70
CA PRO A 137 23.91 -29.57 7.77
C PRO A 137 25.03 -30.59 7.55
N SER A 138 26.23 -30.10 7.23
CA SER A 138 27.44 -30.93 7.24
C SER A 138 27.42 -31.67 8.57
N ALA A 139 27.44 -33.00 8.50
CA ALA A 139 27.27 -33.93 9.61
C ALA A 139 27.92 -33.43 10.91
N PRO A 140 27.35 -33.72 12.09
CA PRO A 140 27.92 -33.28 13.36
C PRO A 140 29.38 -33.70 13.39
N ARG A 141 30.29 -32.72 13.54
CA ARG A 141 31.71 -32.96 13.73
C ARG A 141 31.84 -33.99 14.85
N GLY A 142 32.23 -35.21 14.50
CA GLY A 142 32.46 -36.28 15.46
C GLY A 142 33.38 -35.75 16.54
N ILE A 143 32.97 -35.91 17.80
CA ILE A 143 33.82 -35.60 18.94
C ILE A 143 35.10 -36.42 18.74
N PRO A 144 36.30 -35.81 18.70
CA PRO A 144 37.53 -36.59 18.64
C PRO A 144 37.58 -37.46 19.89
N THR A 145 37.48 -38.77 19.71
CA THR A 145 37.72 -39.73 20.78
C THR A 145 39.16 -39.52 21.24
N PRO A 146 39.43 -39.22 22.53
CA PRO A 146 40.80 -39.19 23.01
C PRO A 146 41.34 -40.61 22.89
N ALA A 147 42.48 -40.76 22.20
CA ALA A 147 43.22 -42.00 22.13
C ALA A 147 43.53 -42.46 23.57
N ALA A 148 42.99 -43.61 23.97
CA ALA A 148 43.44 -44.30 25.16
C ALA A 148 44.88 -44.76 24.87
N GLY A 149 45.82 -44.04 25.46
CA GLY A 149 47.23 -44.40 25.48
C GLY A 149 47.46 -45.66 26.32
N VAL A 150 48.46 -46.41 25.87
CA VAL A 150 49.04 -47.65 26.40
C VAL A 150 49.57 -47.48 27.82
#